data_AF-A0A2W0BN75-F1
#
_entry.id   AF-A0A2W0BN75-F1
#
_cell.length_a   1.000
_cell.length_b   1.000
_cell.length_c   1.000
_cell.angle_alpha   90.00
_cell.angle_beta   90.00
_cell.angle_gamma   90.00
#
_symmetry.space_group_name_H-M   'P 1'
#
loop_
_entity.id
_entity.type
_entity.pdbx_description
1 polymer ?
#
loop_
_entity_poly.entity_id
_entity_poly.type
_entity_poly.pdbx_seq_one_letter_code
_entity_poly.pdbx_strand_id
1 'polypeptide(L)'
;WPVILRGTCTNLVETESGLPLGIAETSFSESTLTLSADGRVLLYSDGISEALDPQQREYGTARLEELMQQPKISTQTILDDVRVFSSGQPAFDDATVVLITAR
;
A
#
# COMPACT_ATOMS: atom_id res chain seq x y z
N TRP A 1 -3.05 3.09 4.86
CA TRP A 1 -2.14 4.26 4.85
C TRP A 1 -1.00 4.01 3.89
N PRO A 2 -0.39 5.03 3.26
CA PRO A 2 0.76 4.81 2.37
C PRO A 2 1.93 4.10 3.07
N VAL A 3 2.61 3.20 2.35
CA VAL A 3 3.91 2.67 2.81
C VAL A 3 5.01 3.52 2.21
N ILE A 4 5.99 3.94 3.02
CA ILE A 4 7.16 4.68 2.56
C ILE A 4 8.44 3.88 2.82
N LEU A 5 9.37 3.91 1.86
CA LEU A 5 10.77 3.47 2.04
C LEU A 5 11.67 4.71 2.05
N ARG A 6 12.43 4.88 3.14
CA ARG A 6 13.51 5.89 3.25
C ARG A 6 14.81 5.19 3.64
N GLY A 7 15.80 5.20 2.75
CA GLY A 7 17.01 4.42 2.93
C GLY A 7 16.67 2.92 3.05
N THR A 8 16.91 2.33 4.22
CA THR A 8 16.59 0.92 4.52
C THR A 8 15.35 0.75 5.40
N CYS A 9 14.69 1.84 5.79
CA CYS A 9 13.56 1.79 6.72
C CYS A 9 12.25 1.89 5.95
N THR A 10 11.33 0.96 6.23
CA THR A 10 9.94 0.99 5.77
C THR A 10 9.00 1.25 6.93
N ASN A 11 8.03 2.13 6.73
CA ASN A 11 6.98 2.38 7.70
C ASN A 11 5.69 2.84 7.01
N LEU A 12 4.56 2.65 7.67
CA LEU A 12 3.33 3.36 7.33
C LEU A 12 3.46 4.85 7.64
N VAL A 13 2.88 5.68 6.78
CA VAL A 13 2.71 7.11 7.05
C VAL A 13 1.29 7.33 7.55
N GLU A 14 1.13 7.45 8.86
CA GLU A 14 -0.15 7.83 9.45
C GLU A 14 -0.49 9.25 8.99
N THR A 15 -1.64 9.40 8.36
CA THR A 15 -2.21 10.70 8.00
C THR A 15 -3.51 10.87 8.77
N GLU A 16 -3.92 12.10 9.02
CA GLU A 16 -5.24 12.34 9.59
C GLU A 16 -6.32 11.75 8.68
N SER A 17 -7.27 11.04 9.28
CA SER A 17 -8.43 10.50 8.58
C SER A 17 -9.52 11.56 8.51
N GLY A 18 -10.00 11.86 7.30
CA GLY A 18 -11.16 12.73 7.05
C GLY A 18 -12.36 11.95 6.51
N LEU A 19 -13.50 12.63 6.39
CA LEU A 19 -14.66 12.08 5.67
C LEU A 19 -14.37 11.99 4.17
N PRO A 20 -14.86 10.96 3.47
CA PRO A 20 -14.83 10.92 2.01
C PRO A 20 -15.51 12.14 1.38
N LEU A 21 -15.04 12.51 0.20
CA LEU A 21 -15.65 13.56 -0.61
C LEU A 21 -17.14 13.26 -0.85
N GLY A 22 -17.98 14.29 -0.69
CA GLY A 22 -19.42 14.21 -0.97
C GLY A 22 -20.31 13.83 0.23
N ILE A 23 -19.75 13.53 1.40
CA ILE A 23 -20.53 13.24 2.62
C ILE A 23 -20.95 14.52 3.36
N ALA A 24 -20.04 15.48 3.48
CA ALA A 24 -20.29 16.78 4.11
C ALA A 24 -19.29 17.83 3.59
N GLU A 25 -19.60 19.11 3.78
CA GLU A 25 -18.61 20.17 3.62
C GLU A 25 -17.55 20.06 4.72
N THR A 26 -16.31 19.74 4.32
CA THR A 26 -15.17 19.58 5.21
C THR A 26 -13.88 20.06 4.53
N SER A 27 -12.86 20.37 5.33
CA SER A 27 -11.50 20.55 4.86
C SER A 27 -10.75 19.22 4.84
N PHE A 28 -9.74 19.11 3.97
CA PHE A 28 -8.79 18.00 3.94
C PHE A 28 -7.45 18.47 4.49
N SER A 29 -6.83 17.63 5.32
CA SER A 29 -5.46 17.86 5.77
C SER A 29 -4.47 17.44 4.69
N GLU A 30 -3.30 18.07 4.71
CA GLU A 30 -2.21 17.78 3.79
C GLU A 30 -0.99 17.31 4.60
N SER A 31 -0.27 16.33 4.06
CA SER A 31 0.98 15.84 4.62
C SER A 31 2.05 15.87 3.54
N THR A 32 3.18 16.51 3.83
CA THR A 32 4.33 16.57 2.93
C THR A 32 5.40 15.59 3.37
N LEU A 33 5.92 14.80 2.43
CA LEU A 33 6.98 13.83 2.68
C LEU A 33 8.17 14.14 1.76
N THR A 34 9.37 14.19 2.34
CA THR A 34 10.62 14.23 1.55
C THR A 34 11.09 12.81 1.28
N LEU A 35 11.43 12.53 0.02
CA LEU A 35 12.05 11.28 -0.42
C LEU A 35 13.52 11.53 -0.72
N SER A 36 14.39 10.68 -0.15
CA SER A 36 15.80 10.60 -0.54
C SER A 36 15.95 9.86 -1.87
N ALA A 37 17.14 9.89 -2.45
CA ALA A 37 17.49 9.00 -3.56
C ALA A 37 17.12 7.54 -3.21
N ASP A 38 16.60 6.82 -4.21
CA ASP A 38 16.06 5.46 -4.11
C ASP A 38 14.87 5.27 -3.14
N GLY A 39 14.36 6.36 -2.55
CA GLY A 39 13.17 6.36 -1.72
C GLY A 39 11.91 6.01 -2.51
N ARG A 40 10.94 5.37 -1.85
CA ARG A 40 9.72 4.88 -2.51
C ARG A 40 8.47 5.23 -1.72
N VAL A 41 7.37 5.46 -2.42
CA VAL A 41 6.02 5.57 -1.83
C VAL A 41 5.11 4.59 -2.54
N LEU A 42 4.40 3.79 -1.76
CA LEU A 42 3.40 2.86 -2.20
C LEU A 42 2.03 3.32 -1.72
N LEU A 43 1.15 3.60 -2.68
CA LEU A 43 -0.27 3.85 -2.48
C LEU A 43 -1.04 2.61 -2.95
N TYR A 44 -2.08 2.23 -2.22
CA TYR A 44 -2.88 1.05 -2.51
C TYR A 44 -4.31 1.22 -2.01
N SER A 45 -5.26 0.50 -2.61
CA SER A 45 -6.64 0.37 -2.10
C SER A 45 -6.73 -0.73 -1.04
N ASP A 46 -7.77 -0.68 -0.21
CA ASP A 46 -8.15 -1.74 0.74
C ASP A 46 -8.23 -3.13 0.09
N GLY A 47 -8.70 -3.25 -1.15
CA GLY A 47 -8.66 -4.50 -1.93
C GLY A 47 -7.29 -5.19 -2.03
N ILE A 48 -6.19 -4.50 -1.70
CA ILE A 48 -4.85 -5.09 -1.51
C ILE A 48 -4.65 -5.57 -0.07
N SER A 49 -4.83 -4.70 0.94
CA SER A 49 -4.53 -5.04 2.33
C SER A 49 -5.53 -6.02 2.94
N GLU A 50 -6.78 -5.96 2.52
CA GLU A 50 -7.89 -6.80 3.01
C GLU A 50 -8.09 -8.06 2.15
N ALA A 51 -7.22 -8.30 1.16
CA ALA A 51 -7.23 -9.53 0.39
C ALA A 51 -7.12 -10.73 1.33
N LEU A 52 -8.01 -11.72 1.16
CA LEU A 52 -8.11 -12.86 2.07
C LEU A 52 -7.38 -14.08 1.55
N ASP A 53 -6.80 -14.85 2.46
CA ASP A 53 -6.36 -16.22 2.19
C ASP A 53 -7.51 -17.24 2.41
N PRO A 54 -7.30 -18.54 2.11
CA PRO A 54 -8.32 -19.56 2.33
C PRO A 54 -8.71 -19.78 3.80
N GLN A 55 -7.94 -19.24 4.75
CA GLN A 55 -8.26 -19.26 6.18
C GLN A 55 -8.96 -17.96 6.63
N GLN A 56 -9.35 -17.09 5.68
CA GLN A 56 -9.99 -15.80 5.95
C GLN A 56 -9.11 -14.84 6.76
N ARG A 57 -7.79 -14.94 6.58
CA ARG A 57 -6.83 -13.98 7.13
C ARG A 57 -6.51 -12.93 6.07
N GLU A 58 -6.50 -11.68 6.48
CA GLU A 58 -6.10 -10.55 5.63
C GLU A 58 -4.61 -10.60 5.29
N TYR A 59 -4.28 -10.11 4.10
CA TYR A 59 -2.91 -9.92 3.63
C TYR A 59 -2.12 -9.00 4.57
N GLY A 60 -2.74 -7.88 4.94
CA GLY A 60 -2.22 -6.92 5.89
C GLY A 60 -1.10 -6.04 5.36
N THR A 61 -0.80 -4.97 6.09
CA THR A 61 0.19 -3.97 5.68
C THR A 61 1.63 -4.39 5.94
N ALA A 62 1.86 -5.28 6.92
CA ALA A 62 3.21 -5.74 7.27
C ALA A 62 3.93 -6.40 6.08
N ARG A 63 3.20 -7.18 5.27
CA ARG A 63 3.75 -7.79 4.05
C ARG A 63 4.12 -6.74 3.00
N LEU A 64 3.33 -5.67 2.86
CA LEU A 64 3.64 -4.56 1.95
C LEU A 64 4.92 -3.83 2.39
N GLU A 65 5.10 -3.62 3.69
CA GLU A 65 6.33 -3.05 4.25
C GLU A 65 7.55 -3.92 3.94
N GLU A 66 7.44 -5.23 4.12
CA GLU A 66 8.50 -6.18 3.78
C GLU A 66 8.83 -6.19 2.28
N LEU A 67 7.80 -6.25 1.42
CA LEU A 67 7.98 -6.20 -0.03
C LEU A 67 8.70 -4.92 -0.46
N MET A 68 8.34 -3.77 0.11
CA MET A 68 8.92 -2.47 -0.25
C MET A 68 10.44 -2.39 -0.06
N GLN A 69 11.02 -3.22 0.81
CA GLN A 69 12.48 -3.34 1.00
C GLN A 69 13.19 -4.06 -0.15
N GLN A 70 12.46 -4.79 -1.01
CA GLN A 70 13.08 -5.56 -2.09
C GLN A 70 13.69 -4.63 -3.15
N PRO A 71 14.96 -4.84 -3.57
CA PRO A 71 15.65 -3.91 -4.46
C PRO A 71 15.00 -3.77 -5.85
N LYS A 72 14.29 -4.79 -6.35
CA LYS A 72 13.66 -4.80 -7.68
C LYS A 72 12.12 -4.88 -7.62
N ILE A 73 11.50 -4.25 -6.63
CA ILE A 73 10.04 -4.22 -6.53
C ILE A 73 9.41 -3.51 -7.73
N SER A 74 8.27 -4.04 -8.16
CA SER A 74 7.38 -3.42 -9.14
C SER A 74 5.94 -3.56 -8.67
N THR A 75 5.01 -2.84 -9.30
CA THR A 75 3.57 -3.03 -9.05
C THR A 75 3.14 -4.46 -9.33
N GLN A 76 3.70 -5.11 -10.37
CA GLN A 76 3.42 -6.50 -10.70
C GLN A 76 3.89 -7.45 -9.59
N THR A 77 5.06 -7.21 -9.00
CA THR A 77 5.58 -8.00 -7.87
C THR A 77 4.59 -8.01 -6.69
N ILE A 78 3.99 -6.85 -6.39
CA ILE A 78 3.01 -6.71 -5.30
C ILE A 78 1.72 -7.48 -5.65
N LEU A 79 1.18 -7.28 -6.86
CA LEU A 79 -0.05 -7.96 -7.30
C LEU A 79 0.11 -9.48 -7.35
N ASP A 80 1.26 -9.97 -7.77
CA ASP A 80 1.55 -11.40 -7.81
C ASP A 80 1.66 -11.99 -6.40
N ASP A 81 2.29 -11.28 -5.46
CA ASP A 81 2.40 -11.74 -4.07
C ASP A 81 1.02 -11.83 -3.39
N VAL A 82 0.16 -10.83 -3.59
CA VAL A 82 -1.24 -10.85 -3.13
C VAL A 82 -2.00 -12.02 -3.74
N ARG A 83 -1.86 -12.26 -5.05
CA ARG A 83 -2.52 -13.39 -5.73
C ARG A 83 -2.04 -14.75 -5.18
N VAL A 84 -0.74 -14.88 -4.92
CA VAL A 84 -0.16 -16.09 -4.31
C VAL A 84 -0.70 -16.29 -2.90
N PHE A 85 -0.75 -15.22 -2.08
CA PHE A 85 -1.31 -15.27 -0.73
C PHE A 85 -2.77 -15.73 -0.72
N SER A 86 -3.60 -15.14 -1.59
CA SER A 86 -5.00 -15.51 -1.76
C SER A 86 -5.21 -16.88 -2.41
N SER A 87 -4.15 -17.64 -2.69
CA SER A 87 -4.20 -18.96 -3.34
C SER A 87 -4.96 -18.94 -4.67
N GLY A 88 -4.85 -17.84 -5.42
CA GLY A 88 -5.54 -17.65 -6.68
C GLY A 88 -7.07 -17.51 -6.56
N GLN A 89 -7.62 -17.31 -5.36
CA GLN A 89 -9.03 -16.95 -5.22
C GLN A 89 -9.31 -15.62 -5.94
N PRO A 90 -10.53 -15.44 -6.48
CA PRO A 90 -10.94 -14.16 -7.05
C PRO A 90 -10.75 -13.03 -6.03
N ALA A 91 -10.34 -11.85 -6.52
CA ALA A 91 -10.29 -10.67 -5.68
C ALA A 91 -11.69 -10.37 -5.12
N PHE A 92 -11.75 -10.10 -3.81
CA PHE A 92 -12.99 -9.76 -3.13
C PHE A 92 -13.45 -8.32 -3.44
N ASP A 93 -12.49 -7.45 -3.76
CA ASP A 93 -12.69 -6.04 -4.08
C ASP A 93 -11.69 -5.57 -5.15
N ASP A 94 -11.86 -4.36 -5.67
CA ASP A 94 -10.97 -3.74 -6.64
C ASP A 94 -9.58 -3.47 -6.02
N ALA A 95 -8.57 -4.14 -6.57
CA ALA A 95 -7.19 -4.08 -6.10
C ALA A 95 -6.36 -3.12 -6.96
N THR A 96 -5.95 -1.99 -6.38
CA THR A 96 -5.14 -0.96 -7.06
C THR A 96 -3.84 -0.70 -6.33
N VAL A 97 -2.75 -0.53 -7.09
CA VAL A 97 -1.39 -0.27 -6.59
C VAL A 97 -0.76 0.85 -7.42
N VAL A 98 -0.18 1.85 -6.75
CA VAL A 98 0.66 2.89 -7.37
C VAL A 98 1.99 2.96 -6.63
N LEU A 99 3.08 2.70 -7.36
CA LEU A 99 4.44 2.77 -6.84
C LEU A 99 5.17 3.97 -7.42
N ILE A 100 5.65 4.86 -6.55
CA ILE A 100 6.46 6.02 -6.90
C ILE A 100 7.87 5.77 -6.38
N THR A 101 8.89 6.04 -7.19
CA THR A 101 10.30 5.91 -6.81
C THR A 101 11.04 7.19 -7.14
N ALA A 102 11.72 7.76 -6.14
CA ALA A 102 12.63 8.88 -6.32
C ALA A 102 13.93 8.38 -6.97
N ARG A 103 14.39 9.10 -8.00
CA ARG A 103 15.66 8.85 -8.69
C ARG A 103 16.60 10.01 -8.46
#